data_AF-A0A349BBN7-F1
#
_entry.id   AF-A0A349BBN7-F1
#
_cell.length_a   1.000
_cell.length_b   1.000
_cell.length_c   1.000
_cell.angle_alpha   90.00
_cell.angle_beta   90.00
_cell.angle_gamma   90.00
#
_symmetry.space_group_name_H-M   'P 1'
#
loop_
_entity.id
_entity.type
_entity.pdbx_description
1 polymer ?
#
loop_
_entity_poly.entity_id
_entity_poly.type
_entity_poly.pdbx_seq_one_letter_code
_entity_poly.pdbx_strand_id
1 'polypeptide(L)' 'LNLQLVERTEVRWGRFIVHVDDVDAMHERALAAGLAPSMAPSDAPWGERYFHIDDPDGHEVSFARPLG' A
#
# COMPACT_ATOMS: atom_id res chain seq x y z
N LEU A 1 3.55 16.34 -13.66
CA LEU A 1 2.79 15.07 -13.79
C LEU A 1 3.07 14.52 -15.19
N ASN A 2 3.65 13.33 -15.30
CA ASN A 2 3.99 12.70 -16.59
C ASN A 2 2.89 11.70 -16.97
N LEU A 3 1.90 12.15 -17.71
CA LEU A 3 0.86 11.29 -18.29
C LEU A 3 1.24 10.91 -19.72
N GLN A 4 1.09 9.63 -20.07
CA GLN A 4 1.28 9.12 -21.43
C GLN A 4 0.02 8.40 -21.91
N LEU A 5 -0.34 8.60 -23.19
CA LEU A 5 -1.40 7.86 -23.86
C LEU A 5 -0.84 6.56 -24.44
N VAL A 6 -1.44 5.42 -24.10
CA VAL A 6 -1.05 4.10 -24.61
C VAL A 6 -2.22 3.44 -25.36
N GLU A 7 -1.93 2.77 -26.49
CA GLU A 7 -2.94 2.17 -27.39
C GLU A 7 -3.69 0.97 -26.78
N ARG A 8 -3.17 0.38 -25.70
CA ARG A 8 -3.75 -0.76 -24.98
C ARG A 8 -3.42 -0.60 -23.49
N THR A 9 -4.40 -0.75 -22.62
CA THR A 9 -4.18 -0.75 -21.16
C THR A 9 -3.49 -2.06 -20.78
N GLU A 10 -2.18 -2.13 -20.94
CA GLU A 10 -1.39 -3.07 -20.15
C GLU A 10 -1.42 -2.54 -18.73
N VAL A 11 -2.14 -3.24 -17.85
CA VAL A 11 -2.05 -3.00 -16.42
C VAL A 11 -0.61 -3.31 -16.02
N ARG A 12 0.19 -2.25 -15.87
CA ARG A 12 1.56 -2.36 -15.39
C ARG A 12 1.54 -2.27 -13.89
N TRP A 13 2.22 -3.19 -13.24
CA TRP A 13 2.40 -3.13 -11.80
C TRP A 13 2.98 -1.77 -11.40
N GLY A 14 2.46 -1.24 -10.30
CA GLY A 14 2.87 0.02 -9.71
C GLY A 14 2.63 -0.02 -8.21
N ARG A 15 3.33 0.84 -7.49
CA ARG A 15 3.17 1.00 -6.04
C ARG A 15 3.03 2.47 -5.70
N PHE A 16 2.12 2.78 -4.78
CA PHE A 16 2.10 4.07 -4.11
C PHE A 16 2.05 3.88 -2.59
N ILE A 17 2.61 4.84 -1.88
CA ILE A 17 2.72 4.83 -0.42
C ILE A 17 1.79 5.93 0.12
N VAL A 18 0.90 5.55 1.02
CA VAL A 18 0.03 6.45 1.76
C VAL A 18 0.55 6.54 3.18
N HIS A 19 1.03 7.72 3.57
CA HIS A 19 1.42 7.95 4.97
C HIS A 19 0.17 8.13 5.84
N VAL A 20 0.13 7.38 6.95
CA VAL A 20 -0.98 7.37 7.90
C VAL A 20 -0.46 7.59 9.32
N ASP A 21 -1.29 8.13 10.21
CA ASP A 21 -0.88 8.36 11.60
C ASP A 21 -0.64 7.05 12.36
N ASP A 22 -1.47 6.04 12.09
CA ASP A 22 -1.46 4.74 12.75
C ASP A 22 -1.64 3.61 11.72
N VAL A 23 -0.54 2.87 11.52
CA VAL A 23 -0.46 1.76 10.55
C VAL A 23 -1.18 0.53 11.07
N ASP A 24 -1.16 0.26 12.37
CA ASP A 24 -1.82 -0.90 12.97
C ASP A 24 -3.33 -0.74 12.93
N ALA A 25 -3.83 0.45 13.31
CA ALA A 25 -5.25 0.76 13.21
C ALA A 25 -5.75 0.72 11.75
N MET A 26 -4.94 1.13 10.79
CA MET A 26 -5.30 1.02 9.37
C MET A 26 -5.35 -0.44 8.90
N HIS A 27 -4.40 -1.28 9.34
CA HIS A 27 -4.41 -2.71 9.04
C HIS A 27 -5.64 -3.42 9.61
N GLU A 28 -6.01 -3.13 10.86
CA GLU A 28 -7.24 -3.67 11.46
C GLU A 28 -8.49 -3.25 10.68
N ARG A 29 -8.57 -1.98 10.24
CA ARG A 29 -9.66 -1.51 9.38
C ARG A 29 -9.70 -2.24 8.05
N ALA A 30 -8.54 -2.49 7.44
CA ALA A 30 -8.46 -3.23 6.18
C ALA A 30 -9.00 -4.67 6.36
N LEU A 31 -8.58 -5.37 7.41
CA LEU A 31 -9.08 -6.71 7.73
C LEU A 31 -10.59 -6.70 8.01
N ALA A 32 -11.08 -5.74 8.80
CA ALA A 32 -12.51 -5.60 9.12
C ALA A 32 -13.36 -5.30 7.87
N ALA A 33 -12.77 -4.67 6.85
CA ALA A 33 -13.40 -4.43 5.56
C ALA A 33 -13.33 -5.64 4.60
N GLY A 34 -12.75 -6.77 5.03
CA GLY A 34 -12.59 -7.97 4.22
C GLY A 34 -11.47 -7.89 3.19
N LEU A 35 -10.55 -6.93 3.33
CA LEU A 35 -9.34 -6.86 2.52
C LEU A 35 -8.31 -7.87 3.04
N ALA A 36 -7.38 -8.25 2.17
CA ALA A 36 -6.33 -9.22 2.46
C ALA A 36 -4.94 -8.58 2.36
N PRO A 37 -4.45 -7.91 3.42
CA PRO A 37 -3.05 -7.56 3.54
C PRO A 37 -2.14 -8.77 3.32
N SER A 38 -1.10 -8.60 2.53
CA SER A 38 -0.09 -9.63 2.26
C SER A 38 0.82 -9.90 3.47
N MET A 39 0.89 -8.94 4.39
CA MET A 39 1.72 -8.98 5.59
C MET A 39 1.06 -8.19 6.73
N ALA A 40 1.33 -8.61 7.96
CA ALA A 40 1.04 -7.80 9.14
C ALA A 40 1.96 -6.56 9.19
N PRO A 41 1.55 -5.48 9.88
CA PRO A 41 2.40 -4.31 10.08
C PRO A 41 3.73 -4.68 10.73
N SER A 42 4.82 -4.20 10.13
CA SER A 42 6.17 -4.42 10.64
C SER A 42 7.06 -3.21 10.42
N ASP A 43 8.14 -3.15 11.19
CA ASP A 43 9.13 -2.09 11.13
C ASP A 43 10.19 -2.46 10.09
N ALA A 44 10.35 -1.60 9.09
CA ALA A 44 11.23 -1.79 7.97
C ALA A 44 12.65 -1.30 8.25
N PRO A 45 13.67 -1.88 7.57
CA PRO A 45 15.06 -1.42 7.68
C PRO A 45 15.30 0.04 7.27
N TRP A 46 14.41 0.63 6.48
CA TRP A 46 14.47 2.04 6.08
C TRP A 46 13.77 3.01 7.05
N GLY A 47 13.36 2.52 8.23
CA GLY A 47 12.84 3.38 9.29
C GLY A 47 11.36 3.72 9.14
N GLU A 48 10.54 2.82 8.61
CA GLU A 48 9.09 2.99 8.56
C GLU A 48 8.37 1.77 9.11
N ARG A 49 7.25 1.98 9.80
CA ARG A 49 6.27 0.92 10.06
C ARG A 49 5.33 0.85 8.87
N TYR A 50 5.05 -0.34 8.35
CA TYR A 50 4.21 -0.46 7.15
C TYR A 50 3.51 -1.83 7.01
N PHE A 51 2.45 -1.84 6.21
CA PHE A 51 1.91 -3.03 5.53
C PHE A 51 1.45 -2.63 4.11
N HIS A 52 1.06 -3.60 3.29
CA HIS A 52 0.46 -3.31 2.00
C HIS A 52 -0.69 -4.26 1.66
N ILE A 53 -1.54 -3.80 0.73
CA ILE A 53 -2.59 -4.58 0.07
C ILE A 53 -2.40 -4.49 -1.44
N ASP A 54 -2.92 -5.46 -2.17
CA ASP A 54 -3.10 -5.35 -3.62
C ASP A 54 -4.50 -4.81 -3.91
N ASP A 55 -4.59 -3.84 -4.82
CA ASP A 55 -5.87 -3.42 -5.37
C ASP A 55 -6.37 -4.41 -6.45
N PRO A 56 -7.64 -4.33 -6.87
CA PRO A 56 -8.19 -5.24 -7.89
C PRO A 56 -7.50 -5.16 -9.25
N ASP A 57 -6.79 -4.06 -9.53
CA ASP A 57 -6.01 -3.85 -10.74
C ASP A 57 -4.56 -4.39 -10.56
N GLY A 58 -4.23 -4.99 -9.42
CA GLY A 58 -2.90 -5.57 -9.18
C GLY A 58 -1.81 -4.52 -8.89
N HIS A 59 -2.18 -3.31 -8.48
CA HIS A 59 -1.26 -2.33 -7.93
C HIS A 59 -1.10 -2.53 -6.43
N GLU A 60 0.09 -2.23 -5.91
CA GLU A 60 0.34 -2.32 -4.49
C GLU A 60 0.10 -0.98 -3.80
N VAL A 61 -0.73 -1.01 -2.75
CA VAL A 61 -0.99 0.14 -1.88
C VAL A 61 -0.29 -0.10 -0.55
N SER A 62 0.80 0.62 -0.29
CA SER A 62 1.48 0.55 1.00
C SER A 62 0.96 1.63 1.95
N PHE A 63 0.63 1.25 3.18
CA PHE A 63 0.33 2.19 4.27
C PHE A 63 1.52 2.23 5.21
N ALA A 64 2.09 3.41 5.41
CA ALA A 64 3.33 3.55 6.14
C ALA A 64 3.33 4.74 7.09
N ARG A 65 4.25 4.73 8.05
CA ARG A 65 4.63 5.92 8.82
C ARG A 65 6.11 5.85 9.17
N PRO A 66 6.84 6.98 9.21
CA PRO A 66 8.18 7.02 9.75
C PRO A 66 8.21 6.51 11.20
N LEU A 67 9.23 5.70 11.51
CA LEU A 67 9.67 5.46 12.87
C LEU A 67 10.52 6.67 13.25
N GLY A 68 10.22 7.27 14.40
CA GLY A 68 10.80 8.54 14.86
C GLY A 68 12.33 8.57 14.85
#